data_AF-A0A3M1CU17-F1
#
_entry.id   AF-A0A3M1CU17-F1
#
_cell.length_a   1.000
_cell.length_b   1.000
_cell.length_c   1.000
_cell.angle_alpha   90.00
_cell.angle_beta   90.00
_cell.angle_gamma   90.00
#
_symmetry.space_group_name_H-M   'P 1'
#
loop_
_entity.id
_entity.type
_entity.pdbx_description
1 polymer ?
#
loop_
_entity_poly.entity_id
_entity_poly.type
_entity_poly.pdbx_seq_one_letter_code
_entity_poly.pdbx_strand_id
1 'polypeptide(L)'
;MIRHVLPFLLSTILLALSPVARALDVPIWFQYAVDFTDASTSSGDDYLTDLSPVAAAGVLLRVTRLSDGVLLYDDFVADSGTDVGCATVTGMSAFEDYRLAVVSKASVNGNIVSVLNNDTDNAKYACVVPSFRPSSVPGLTVTLTTNIADQWRTMAAATWAMRRSNAGLSGENLRFYTQRYVNPDGSMCGSCVRLVDSGPPLILAAYMCPSAECLNTFTKTLIVHEMGHMVARYANAGQKAHANYGYVPPPGGCIGEAGDSHALNSEEYQGAAAAEGIAHFWAAYAFNDESELDCAFDWYGDWIDWENNGHTTGSVWDADLVSCAIYPNLALLTHGIGSGDYAADMCTAGAGRAVEYDWLRMLWDLVSAEGIPVEDVYDIWDAADPQGWASDGTDAAAAMSAGAATVGWQPETDTEAAFNGTDR
;
A
#
# COMPACT_ATOMS: atom_id res chain seq x y z
N MET A 1 6.74 78.61 -57.65
CA MET A 1 6.14 77.26 -57.70
C MET A 1 7.09 76.28 -57.03
N ILE A 2 6.76 75.91 -55.80
CA ILE A 2 7.52 74.97 -54.97
C ILE A 2 7.02 73.56 -55.34
N ARG A 3 7.90 72.67 -55.81
CA ARG A 3 7.61 71.24 -55.92
C ARG A 3 8.40 70.51 -54.83
N HIS A 4 7.68 70.15 -53.77
CA HIS A 4 8.09 69.12 -52.82
C HIS A 4 7.97 67.76 -53.51
N VAL A 5 9.05 66.98 -53.50
CA VAL A 5 9.00 65.54 -53.74
C VAL A 5 9.53 64.86 -52.49
N LEU A 6 8.55 64.30 -51.77
CA LEU A 6 8.55 63.24 -50.77
C LEU A 6 9.81 62.34 -50.74
N PRO A 7 10.41 62.08 -49.56
CA PRO A 7 11.19 60.88 -49.31
C PRO A 7 10.23 59.76 -48.91
N PHE A 8 9.95 58.83 -49.82
CA PHE A 8 9.32 57.56 -49.50
C PHE A 8 10.30 56.44 -49.84
N LEU A 9 10.25 55.38 -49.03
CA LEU A 9 10.96 54.10 -49.18
C LEU A 9 12.32 54.00 -48.48
N LEU A 10 12.29 54.23 -47.17
CA LEU A 10 13.10 53.44 -46.23
C LEU A 10 12.18 52.69 -45.24
N SER A 11 11.12 52.05 -45.74
CA SER A 11 10.45 50.94 -45.03
C SER A 11 11.19 49.65 -45.34
N THR A 12 12.48 49.64 -45.00
CA THR A 12 13.31 48.44 -45.03
C THR A 12 12.85 47.58 -43.87
N ILE A 13 11.93 46.66 -44.15
CA ILE A 13 11.91 45.28 -43.65
C ILE A 13 12.53 45.16 -42.24
N LEU A 14 11.88 45.76 -41.24
CA LEU A 14 11.84 45.19 -39.90
C LEU A 14 10.68 44.18 -39.90
N LEU A 15 10.80 43.15 -40.75
CA LEU A 15 10.23 41.85 -40.39
C LEU A 15 11.12 41.40 -39.24
N ALA A 16 10.73 41.84 -38.05
CA ALA A 16 11.30 41.42 -36.81
C ALA A 16 11.43 39.90 -36.89
N LEU A 17 12.68 39.43 -36.80
CA LEU A 17 12.99 38.09 -36.35
C LEU A 17 12.49 38.00 -34.90
N SER A 18 11.17 38.07 -34.71
CA SER A 18 10.56 37.60 -33.49
C SER A 18 10.99 36.15 -33.43
N PRO A 19 11.81 35.74 -32.45
CA PRO A 19 12.16 34.34 -32.32
C PRO A 19 10.84 33.60 -32.30
N VAL A 20 10.58 32.80 -33.33
CA VAL A 20 9.44 31.90 -33.33
C VAL A 20 9.74 30.99 -32.16
N ALA A 21 9.09 31.23 -31.04
CA ALA A 21 9.26 30.47 -29.82
C ALA A 21 8.95 29.03 -30.20
N ARG A 22 9.99 28.23 -30.36
CA ARG A 22 9.83 26.83 -30.73
C ARG A 22 9.17 26.16 -29.54
N ALA A 23 8.03 25.51 -29.79
CA ALA A 23 7.42 24.61 -28.83
C ALA A 23 8.46 23.56 -28.41
N LEU A 24 8.61 23.40 -27.10
CA LEU A 24 9.49 22.44 -26.45
C LEU A 24 8.67 21.25 -25.98
N ASP A 25 9.29 20.08 -26.09
CA ASP A 25 8.85 18.87 -25.42
C ASP A 25 9.69 18.75 -24.15
N VAL A 26 9.05 18.91 -23.00
CA VAL A 26 9.74 19.02 -21.71
C VAL A 26 9.43 17.76 -20.90
N PRO A 27 10.42 16.89 -20.66
CA PRO A 27 10.24 15.79 -19.72
C PRO A 27 10.20 16.33 -18.29
N ILE A 28 9.23 15.87 -17.51
CA ILE A 28 9.03 16.21 -16.10
C ILE A 28 8.93 14.91 -15.32
N TRP A 29 9.91 14.68 -14.46
CA TRP A 29 10.06 13.52 -13.59
C TRP A 29 9.54 13.82 -12.19
N PHE A 30 8.91 12.85 -11.57
CA PHE A 30 8.41 12.91 -10.21
C PHE A 30 9.01 11.79 -9.39
N GLN A 31 9.39 12.10 -8.16
CA GLN A 31 9.93 11.13 -7.22
C GLN A 31 9.38 11.37 -5.82
N TYR A 32 9.10 10.31 -5.07
CA TYR A 32 8.82 10.36 -3.65
C TYR A 32 10.15 10.42 -2.90
N ALA A 33 10.35 11.47 -2.10
CA ALA A 33 11.38 11.50 -1.06
C ALA A 33 10.65 11.50 0.27
N VAL A 34 10.27 10.30 0.69
CA VAL A 34 9.53 10.03 1.92
C VAL A 34 10.35 9.09 2.79
N ASP A 35 10.12 9.17 4.09
CA ASP A 35 10.82 8.39 5.11
C ASP A 35 9.80 7.50 5.83
N PHE A 36 10.13 6.25 6.12
CA PHE A 36 9.28 5.32 6.84
C PHE A 36 10.00 4.84 8.09
N THR A 37 9.29 4.72 9.21
CA THR A 37 9.91 4.29 10.48
C THR A 37 10.31 2.81 10.47
N ASP A 38 9.64 2.01 9.63
CA ASP A 38 9.95 0.60 9.31
C ASP A 38 10.83 0.47 8.06
N ALA A 39 11.56 1.53 7.65
CA ALA A 39 12.56 1.41 6.60
C ALA A 39 13.84 0.77 7.17
N SER A 40 14.07 -0.48 6.82
CA SER A 40 15.22 -1.25 7.31
C SER A 40 15.98 -1.88 6.15
N THR A 41 17.31 -1.73 6.17
CA THR A 41 18.22 -2.43 5.22
C THR A 41 18.57 -3.84 5.69
N SER A 42 18.13 -4.21 6.90
CA SER A 42 18.46 -5.48 7.54
C SER A 42 17.33 -6.52 7.50
N SER A 43 16.13 -6.14 7.05
CA SER A 43 14.91 -6.95 7.11
C SER A 43 14.56 -7.67 5.80
N GLY A 44 15.45 -7.77 4.80
CA GLY A 44 15.10 -8.38 3.50
C GLY A 44 14.20 -7.51 2.61
N ASP A 45 13.80 -6.33 3.11
CA ASP A 45 12.96 -5.35 2.43
C ASP A 45 13.62 -4.77 1.17
N ASP A 46 12.86 -4.66 0.08
CA ASP A 46 13.36 -4.19 -1.22
C ASP A 46 12.94 -2.75 -1.60
N TYR A 47 12.18 -2.07 -0.74
CA TYR A 47 11.61 -0.75 -1.07
C TYR A 47 11.91 0.33 -0.02
N LEU A 48 12.48 1.45 -0.49
CA LEU A 48 12.78 2.64 0.33
C LEU A 48 13.57 2.32 1.61
N THR A 49 14.52 1.39 1.51
CA THR A 49 15.37 0.96 2.63
C THR A 49 16.50 1.92 2.97
N ASP A 50 16.85 2.85 2.07
CA ASP A 50 18.01 3.75 2.20
C ASP A 50 17.66 5.25 2.13
N LEU A 51 16.37 5.61 2.25
CA LEU A 51 15.84 6.98 2.10
C LEU A 51 16.10 7.62 0.71
N SER A 52 16.58 6.86 -0.27
CA SER A 52 16.76 7.36 -1.63
C SER A 52 15.41 7.67 -2.27
N PRO A 53 15.27 8.79 -3.03
CA PRO A 53 14.03 9.06 -3.72
C PRO A 53 13.67 7.98 -4.75
N VAL A 54 12.41 7.58 -4.79
CA VAL A 54 11.88 6.58 -5.74
C VAL A 54 10.93 7.24 -6.72
N ALA A 55 10.85 6.72 -7.95
CA ALA A 55 9.97 7.28 -8.98
C ALA A 55 8.50 7.28 -8.51
N ALA A 56 7.80 8.40 -8.69
CA ALA A 56 6.39 8.53 -8.36
C ALA A 56 5.53 7.99 -9.49
N ALA A 57 5.48 6.66 -9.59
CA ALA A 57 4.78 5.94 -10.65
C ALA A 57 3.30 6.36 -10.75
N GLY A 58 2.85 6.68 -11.96
CA GLY A 58 1.43 6.86 -12.23
C GLY A 58 0.78 8.11 -11.65
N VAL A 59 1.47 9.02 -10.96
CA VAL A 59 0.85 10.23 -10.36
C VAL A 59 0.20 11.15 -11.40
N LEU A 60 -0.90 11.80 -11.01
CA LEU A 60 -1.62 12.77 -11.85
C LEU A 60 -0.89 14.11 -11.88
N LEU A 61 -0.44 14.51 -13.06
CA LEU A 61 0.16 15.82 -13.33
C LEU A 61 -0.84 16.75 -14.01
N ARG A 62 -0.88 18.00 -13.56
CA ARG A 62 -1.53 19.12 -14.25
C ARG A 62 -0.53 20.22 -14.57
N VAL A 63 -0.51 20.67 -15.82
CA VAL A 63 0.32 21.78 -16.28
C VAL A 63 -0.53 22.88 -16.86
N THR A 64 -0.52 24.04 -16.21
CA THR A 64 -1.28 25.22 -16.64
C THR A 64 -0.33 26.34 -17.00
N ARG A 65 -0.47 26.90 -18.19
CA ARG A 65 0.23 28.12 -18.58
C ARG A 65 -0.32 29.32 -17.81
N LEU A 66 0.56 30.12 -17.21
CA LEU A 66 0.14 31.23 -16.35
C LEU A 66 -0.35 32.47 -17.11
N SER A 67 0.15 32.69 -18.33
CA SER A 67 -0.17 33.90 -19.11
C SER A 67 -1.65 33.96 -19.54
N ASP A 68 -2.26 32.81 -19.81
CA ASP A 68 -3.63 32.71 -20.32
C ASP A 68 -4.48 31.62 -19.64
N GLY A 69 -3.92 30.86 -18.70
CA GLY A 69 -4.64 29.81 -17.97
C GLY A 69 -4.86 28.53 -18.78
N VAL A 70 -4.23 28.36 -19.95
CA VAL A 70 -4.41 27.16 -20.77
C VAL A 70 -3.84 25.92 -20.07
N LEU A 71 -4.64 24.87 -19.98
CA LEU A 71 -4.23 23.54 -19.51
C LEU A 71 -3.51 22.80 -20.64
N LEU A 72 -2.21 22.59 -20.49
CA LEU A 72 -1.38 21.88 -21.48
C LEU A 72 -1.30 20.38 -21.23
N TYR A 73 -1.51 19.96 -19.98
CA TYR A 73 -1.43 18.56 -19.56
C TYR A 73 -2.36 18.33 -18.35
N ASP A 74 -3.11 17.24 -18.35
CA ASP A 74 -3.95 16.75 -17.24
C ASP A 74 -4.11 15.24 -17.40
N ASP A 75 -3.05 14.51 -17.09
CA ASP A 75 -2.99 13.05 -17.25
C ASP A 75 -2.03 12.44 -16.23
N PHE A 76 -2.05 11.12 -16.12
CA PHE A 76 -1.10 10.37 -15.31
C PHE A 76 0.28 10.38 -15.98
N VAL A 77 1.33 10.38 -15.15
CA VAL A 77 2.70 10.10 -15.60
C VAL A 77 2.85 8.60 -15.81
N ALA A 78 3.91 8.14 -16.48
CA ALA A 78 4.10 6.72 -16.70
C ALA A 78 4.23 5.95 -15.36
N ASP A 79 3.65 4.76 -15.28
CA ASP A 79 3.70 3.87 -14.13
C ASP A 79 4.72 2.72 -14.30
N SER A 80 5.23 2.54 -15.51
CA SER A 80 6.07 1.40 -15.90
C SER A 80 7.09 1.79 -16.97
N GLY A 81 8.05 0.88 -17.22
CA GLY A 81 9.11 1.07 -18.22
C GLY A 81 10.22 2.04 -17.79
N THR A 82 11.00 2.51 -18.76
CA THR A 82 12.15 3.41 -18.52
C THR A 82 11.75 4.82 -18.10
N ASP A 83 10.49 5.18 -18.36
CA ASP A 83 9.97 6.52 -18.14
C ASP A 83 9.09 6.60 -16.87
N VAL A 84 9.15 5.60 -15.98
CA VAL A 84 8.35 5.55 -14.75
C VAL A 84 8.49 6.85 -13.94
N GLY A 85 7.35 7.43 -13.56
CA GLY A 85 7.28 8.72 -12.88
C GLY A 85 7.53 9.93 -13.80
N CYS A 86 7.60 9.77 -15.13
CA CYS A 86 7.82 10.86 -16.07
C CYS A 86 6.59 11.14 -16.94
N ALA A 87 6.40 12.41 -17.30
CA ALA A 87 5.56 12.84 -18.42
C ALA A 87 6.35 13.76 -19.34
N THR A 88 6.12 13.67 -20.65
CA THR A 88 6.64 14.64 -21.62
C THR A 88 5.53 15.62 -22.00
N VAL A 89 5.68 16.87 -21.59
CA VAL A 89 4.71 17.92 -21.89
C VAL A 89 5.11 18.64 -23.16
N THR A 90 4.31 18.47 -24.21
CA THR A 90 4.52 19.11 -25.51
C THR A 90 3.96 20.53 -25.53
N GLY A 91 4.49 21.39 -26.40
CA GLY A 91 3.89 22.72 -26.63
C GLY A 91 4.30 23.78 -25.61
N MET A 92 5.29 23.52 -24.76
CA MET A 92 5.79 24.51 -23.79
C MET A 92 6.73 25.52 -24.47
N SER A 93 6.82 26.73 -23.93
CA SER A 93 7.68 27.81 -24.41
C SER A 93 8.72 28.15 -23.35
N ALA A 94 9.97 28.35 -23.75
CA ALA A 94 11.03 28.82 -22.85
C ALA A 94 10.83 30.26 -22.34
N PHE A 95 9.82 30.97 -22.85
CA PHE A 95 9.54 32.36 -22.53
C PHE A 95 8.27 32.54 -21.67
N GLU A 96 7.58 31.46 -21.33
CA GLU A 96 6.36 31.48 -20.56
C GLU A 96 6.56 30.76 -19.22
N ASP A 97 5.77 31.17 -18.23
CA ASP A 97 5.74 30.52 -16.92
C ASP A 97 4.53 29.58 -16.83
N TYR A 98 4.74 28.46 -16.17
CA TYR A 98 3.78 27.38 -16.00
C TYR A 98 3.60 27.06 -14.53
N ARG A 99 2.38 26.71 -14.15
CA ARG A 99 2.09 26.07 -12.88
C ARG A 99 2.04 24.57 -13.09
N LEU A 100 2.83 23.83 -12.32
CA LEU A 100 2.74 22.37 -12.24
C LEU A 100 2.00 22.03 -10.95
N ALA A 101 1.03 21.12 -11.02
CA ALA A 101 0.34 20.59 -9.85
C ALA A 101 0.32 19.07 -9.94
N VAL A 102 0.99 18.41 -9.01
CA VAL A 102 0.90 16.96 -8.82
C VAL A 102 -0.19 16.71 -7.79
N VAL A 103 -1.20 15.96 -8.17
CA VAL A 103 -2.34 15.65 -7.31
C VAL A 103 -2.08 14.31 -6.62
N SER A 104 -2.56 14.14 -5.38
CA SER A 104 -2.54 12.86 -4.65
C SER A 104 -3.55 11.86 -5.24
N LYS A 105 -3.36 11.55 -6.52
CA LYS A 105 -4.06 10.55 -7.31
C LYS A 105 -3.05 9.91 -8.26
N ALA A 106 -3.05 8.58 -8.38
CA ALA A 106 -2.21 7.84 -9.29
C ALA A 106 -3.01 6.78 -10.06
N SER A 107 -2.53 6.41 -11.25
CA SER A 107 -2.98 5.26 -12.03
C SER A 107 -1.82 4.27 -12.15
N VAL A 108 -1.95 3.10 -11.54
CA VAL A 108 -0.89 2.08 -11.51
C VAL A 108 -1.51 0.74 -11.87
N ASN A 109 -0.96 0.05 -12.87
CA ASN A 109 -1.47 -1.25 -13.34
C ASN A 109 -2.99 -1.23 -13.63
N GLY A 110 -3.49 -0.11 -14.17
CA GLY A 110 -4.91 0.09 -14.50
C GLY A 110 -5.82 0.45 -13.31
N ASN A 111 -5.30 0.51 -12.08
CA ASN A 111 -6.06 0.87 -10.88
C ASN A 111 -5.79 2.31 -10.45
N ILE A 112 -6.79 2.97 -9.88
CA ILE A 112 -6.69 4.34 -9.37
C ILE A 112 -6.46 4.32 -7.87
N VAL A 113 -5.31 4.85 -7.44
CA VAL A 113 -5.02 5.12 -6.02
C VAL A 113 -5.24 6.60 -5.74
N SER A 114 -6.04 6.94 -4.74
CA SER A 114 -6.26 8.34 -4.33
C SER A 114 -6.01 8.50 -2.84
N VAL A 115 -5.24 9.51 -2.45
CA VAL A 115 -5.09 9.90 -1.04
C VAL A 115 -5.83 11.21 -0.82
N LEU A 116 -6.77 11.21 0.12
CA LEU A 116 -7.79 12.24 0.33
C LEU A 116 -7.72 12.72 1.78
N ASN A 117 -8.10 13.97 2.01
CA ASN A 117 -8.54 14.37 3.35
C ASN A 117 -9.99 13.85 3.57
N ASN A 118 -10.40 13.66 4.82
CA ASN A 118 -11.75 13.22 5.18
C ASN A 118 -12.64 14.43 5.55
N ASP A 119 -12.41 15.59 4.94
CA ASP A 119 -13.29 16.74 5.12
C ASP A 119 -14.57 16.60 4.26
N THR A 120 -15.47 17.59 4.36
CA THR A 120 -16.76 17.55 3.63
C THR A 120 -16.61 17.44 2.11
N ASP A 121 -15.45 17.79 1.57
CA ASP A 121 -15.20 17.87 0.13
C ASP A 121 -14.34 16.69 -0.37
N ASN A 122 -13.84 15.82 0.52
CA ASN A 122 -12.91 14.74 0.21
C ASN A 122 -11.76 15.23 -0.69
N ALA A 123 -11.20 16.39 -0.34
CA ALA A 123 -10.24 17.08 -1.18
C ALA A 123 -8.94 16.28 -1.32
N LYS A 124 -8.40 16.29 -2.54
CA LYS A 124 -7.06 15.76 -2.83
C LYS A 124 -6.01 16.78 -2.44
N TYR A 125 -4.88 16.28 -2.00
CA TYR A 125 -3.68 17.07 -1.80
C TYR A 125 -3.02 17.39 -3.14
N ALA A 126 -2.28 18.50 -3.20
CA ALA A 126 -1.48 18.83 -4.35
C ALA A 126 -0.12 19.40 -3.95
N CYS A 127 0.94 18.92 -4.60
CA CYS A 127 2.24 19.59 -4.62
C CYS A 127 2.26 20.55 -5.81
N VAL A 128 2.51 21.84 -5.57
CA VAL A 128 2.42 22.87 -6.60
C VAL A 128 3.78 23.53 -6.81
N VAL A 129 4.27 23.51 -8.04
CA VAL A 129 5.36 24.37 -8.51
C VAL A 129 4.70 25.58 -9.17
N PRO A 130 4.65 26.74 -8.49
CA PRO A 130 3.77 27.84 -8.90
C PRO A 130 4.27 28.61 -10.11
N SER A 131 5.58 28.57 -10.41
CA SER A 131 6.19 29.24 -11.55
C SER A 131 7.40 28.44 -12.03
N PHE A 132 7.19 27.63 -13.06
CA PHE A 132 8.20 26.88 -13.78
C PHE A 132 8.37 27.46 -15.17
N ARG A 133 9.62 27.71 -15.57
CA ARG A 133 9.98 28.12 -16.93
C ARG A 133 10.94 27.10 -17.52
N PRO A 134 10.58 26.41 -18.63
CA PRO A 134 11.50 25.51 -19.30
C PRO A 134 12.76 26.24 -19.75
N SER A 135 13.93 25.74 -19.38
CA SER A 135 15.19 26.14 -20.02
C SER A 135 15.47 25.22 -21.22
N SER A 136 16.46 25.56 -22.04
CA SER A 136 16.83 24.84 -23.26
C SER A 136 17.51 23.47 -22.99
N VAL A 137 16.89 22.57 -22.19
CA VAL A 137 17.28 21.18 -21.79
C VAL A 137 18.09 21.13 -20.45
N PRO A 138 18.05 20.07 -19.60
CA PRO A 138 17.27 18.82 -19.59
C PRO A 138 16.03 18.92 -18.68
N GLY A 139 15.22 17.85 -18.64
CA GLY A 139 13.94 17.82 -17.93
C GLY A 139 13.95 18.32 -16.48
N LEU A 140 12.76 18.59 -15.96
CA LEU A 140 12.57 18.95 -14.55
C LEU A 140 12.38 17.68 -13.72
N THR A 141 12.98 17.63 -12.53
CA THR A 141 12.62 16.65 -11.51
C THR A 141 11.93 17.35 -10.35
N VAL A 142 10.73 16.89 -9.99
CA VAL A 142 9.93 17.38 -8.87
C VAL A 142 9.94 16.31 -7.77
N THR A 143 10.49 16.68 -6.62
CA THR A 143 10.49 15.82 -5.44
C THR A 143 9.22 16.04 -4.62
N LEU A 144 8.49 14.97 -4.37
CA LEU A 144 7.32 14.91 -3.50
C LEU A 144 7.78 14.52 -2.10
N THR A 145 7.80 15.49 -1.19
CA THR A 145 8.13 15.29 0.22
C THR A 145 6.85 15.31 1.04
N THR A 146 6.84 14.61 2.17
CA THR A 146 5.72 14.68 3.12
C THR A 146 5.51 16.09 3.67
N ASN A 147 4.28 16.34 4.12
CA ASN A 147 3.93 17.47 4.97
C ASN A 147 3.01 16.96 6.09
N ILE A 148 2.26 17.87 6.74
CA ILE A 148 1.43 17.61 7.94
C ILE A 148 0.46 16.41 7.83
N ALA A 149 0.08 15.97 6.62
CA ALA A 149 -0.93 14.92 6.45
C ALA A 149 -0.39 13.58 5.92
N ASP A 150 0.94 13.39 5.84
CA ASP A 150 1.60 12.14 5.42
C ASP A 150 1.12 11.53 4.08
N GLN A 151 0.39 12.29 3.26
CA GLN A 151 -0.29 11.80 2.07
C GLN A 151 0.65 11.19 1.03
N TRP A 152 1.90 11.65 1.00
CA TRP A 152 2.89 11.17 0.06
C TRP A 152 3.56 9.88 0.56
N ARG A 153 3.61 9.60 1.87
CA ARG A 153 3.96 8.27 2.40
C ARG A 153 2.91 7.25 2.02
N THR A 154 1.64 7.58 2.30
CA THR A 154 0.51 6.71 1.93
C THR A 154 0.48 6.45 0.43
N MET A 155 0.66 7.49 -0.39
CA MET A 155 0.72 7.32 -1.84
C MET A 155 1.92 6.48 -2.26
N ALA A 156 3.12 6.72 -1.72
CA ALA A 156 4.33 5.99 -2.08
C ALA A 156 4.22 4.49 -1.76
N ALA A 157 3.71 4.13 -0.59
CA ALA A 157 3.51 2.72 -0.21
C ALA A 157 2.41 2.05 -1.04
N ALA A 158 1.24 2.69 -1.17
CA ALA A 158 0.11 2.11 -1.89
C ALA A 158 0.36 1.96 -3.40
N THR A 159 1.03 2.93 -4.03
CA THR A 159 1.39 2.84 -5.46
C THR A 159 2.48 1.82 -5.71
N TRP A 160 3.42 1.65 -4.77
CA TRP A 160 4.41 0.57 -4.84
C TRP A 160 3.76 -0.80 -4.77
N ALA A 161 2.89 -1.05 -3.78
CA ALA A 161 2.17 -2.30 -3.64
C ALA A 161 1.38 -2.66 -4.91
N MET A 162 0.60 -1.72 -5.48
CA MET A 162 -0.11 -1.96 -6.75
C MET A 162 0.81 -2.20 -7.95
N ARG A 163 2.01 -1.64 -7.94
CA ARG A 163 2.98 -1.84 -9.01
C ARG A 163 3.61 -3.22 -8.93
N ARG A 164 3.84 -3.73 -7.72
CA ARG A 164 4.37 -5.06 -7.45
C ARG A 164 3.41 -6.14 -7.94
N SER A 165 2.14 -6.02 -7.59
CA SER A 165 1.04 -6.79 -8.18
C SER A 165 -0.26 -6.00 -8.08
N ASN A 166 -1.19 -6.25 -8.99
CA ASN A 166 -2.56 -5.77 -8.88
C ASN A 166 -3.49 -6.82 -8.25
N ALA A 167 -3.01 -8.03 -7.91
CA ALA A 167 -3.82 -9.12 -7.37
C ALA A 167 -5.08 -9.40 -8.20
N GLY A 168 -4.97 -9.33 -9.52
CA GLY A 168 -6.09 -9.53 -10.46
C GLY A 168 -7.01 -8.31 -10.60
N LEU A 169 -6.84 -7.26 -9.79
CA LEU A 169 -7.65 -6.05 -9.87
C LEU A 169 -7.37 -5.26 -11.14
N SER A 170 -8.41 -4.76 -11.79
CA SER A 170 -8.29 -3.91 -12.97
C SER A 170 -9.41 -2.89 -13.03
N GLY A 171 -9.05 -1.60 -13.04
CA GLY A 171 -10.00 -0.50 -13.14
C GLY A 171 -10.61 -0.07 -11.81
N GLU A 172 -10.09 -0.56 -10.69
CA GLU A 172 -10.63 -0.29 -9.36
C GLU A 172 -10.17 1.05 -8.79
N ASN A 173 -10.89 1.54 -7.77
CA ASN A 173 -10.62 2.84 -7.14
C ASN A 173 -10.31 2.67 -5.64
N LEU A 174 -9.04 2.66 -5.30
CA LEU A 174 -8.57 2.58 -3.93
C LEU A 174 -8.44 3.98 -3.34
N ARG A 175 -9.19 4.26 -2.27
CA ARG A 175 -9.12 5.55 -1.55
C ARG A 175 -8.45 5.38 -0.21
N PHE A 176 -7.54 6.28 0.11
CA PHE A 176 -6.94 6.39 1.43
C PHE A 176 -7.32 7.74 2.01
N TYR A 177 -7.89 7.74 3.20
CA TYR A 177 -8.17 8.95 3.97
C TYR A 177 -7.08 9.13 5.01
N THR A 178 -6.40 10.27 5.01
CA THR A 178 -5.36 10.61 6.00
C THR A 178 -5.93 11.17 7.30
N GLN A 179 -7.17 10.80 7.64
CA GLN A 179 -7.87 11.26 8.82
C GLN A 179 -8.63 10.12 9.47
N ARG A 180 -8.79 10.17 10.81
CA ARG A 180 -9.53 9.15 11.55
C ARG A 180 -10.96 9.05 11.03
N TYR A 181 -11.44 7.82 10.96
CA TYR A 181 -12.87 7.56 10.87
C TYR A 181 -13.50 7.63 12.25
N VAL A 182 -14.59 8.39 12.37
CA VAL A 182 -15.43 8.42 13.56
C VAL A 182 -16.69 7.63 13.25
N ASN A 183 -16.88 6.51 13.94
CA ASN A 183 -18.08 5.69 13.80
C ASN A 183 -19.33 6.49 14.24
N PRO A 184 -20.54 6.11 13.80
CA PRO A 184 -21.78 6.80 14.18
C PRO A 184 -22.05 6.85 15.70
N ASP A 185 -21.50 5.90 16.46
CA ASP A 185 -21.59 5.84 17.92
C ASP A 185 -20.53 6.70 18.64
N GLY A 186 -19.68 7.39 17.88
CA GLY A 186 -18.59 8.23 18.38
C GLY A 186 -17.30 7.47 18.68
N SER A 187 -17.28 6.14 18.56
CA SER A 187 -16.04 5.37 18.65
C SER A 187 -15.13 5.69 17.46
N MET A 188 -13.82 5.63 17.69
CA MET A 188 -12.83 5.90 16.65
C MET A 188 -12.22 4.59 16.18
N CYS A 189 -12.01 4.50 14.88
CA CYS A 189 -11.16 3.49 14.29
C CYS A 189 -9.74 4.05 14.18
N GLY A 190 -8.72 3.28 14.60
CA GLY A 190 -7.31 3.64 14.44
C GLY A 190 -6.95 3.66 12.95
N SER A 191 -6.76 2.47 12.39
CA SER A 191 -6.73 2.22 10.95
C SER A 191 -7.80 1.20 10.59
N CYS A 192 -8.51 1.38 9.46
CA CYS A 192 -9.42 0.36 8.95
C CYS A 192 -9.93 0.63 7.54
N VAL A 193 -10.38 -0.46 6.90
CA VAL A 193 -11.12 -0.43 5.63
C VAL A 193 -12.64 -0.36 5.81
N ARG A 194 -13.28 0.52 5.02
CA ARG A 194 -14.74 0.65 4.88
C ARG A 194 -15.15 0.63 3.40
N LEU A 195 -16.36 0.15 3.17
CA LEU A 195 -17.05 0.34 1.90
C LEU A 195 -17.68 1.74 1.90
N VAL A 196 -17.28 2.60 0.97
CA VAL A 196 -17.77 3.98 0.85
C VAL A 196 -18.89 4.08 -0.17
N ASP A 197 -18.82 3.29 -1.24
CA ASP A 197 -19.87 3.18 -2.25
C ASP A 197 -19.95 1.74 -2.74
N SER A 198 -21.15 1.16 -2.71
CA SER A 198 -21.45 -0.19 -3.20
C SER A 198 -21.86 -0.20 -4.68
N GLY A 199 -21.97 0.96 -5.32
CA GLY A 199 -22.19 1.07 -6.76
C GLY A 199 -20.92 0.72 -7.56
N PRO A 200 -21.04 0.27 -8.82
CA PRO A 200 -19.89 0.06 -9.70
C PRO A 200 -19.35 1.40 -10.25
N PRO A 201 -18.04 1.66 -10.21
CA PRO A 201 -17.00 0.81 -9.60
C PRO A 201 -17.07 0.87 -8.08
N LEU A 202 -16.85 -0.29 -7.43
CA LEU A 202 -16.83 -0.40 -5.98
C LEU A 202 -15.78 0.57 -5.42
N ILE A 203 -16.09 1.24 -4.31
CA ILE A 203 -15.18 2.20 -3.70
C ILE A 203 -14.89 1.78 -2.26
N LEU A 204 -13.73 1.17 -2.09
CA LEU A 204 -13.17 0.90 -0.78
C LEU A 204 -12.31 2.07 -0.32
N ALA A 205 -12.35 2.32 0.98
CA ALA A 205 -11.46 3.28 1.60
C ALA A 205 -10.79 2.77 2.87
N ALA A 206 -9.48 2.94 2.95
CA ALA A 206 -8.71 2.83 4.16
C ALA A 206 -8.66 4.19 4.86
N TYR A 207 -8.92 4.23 6.16
CA TYR A 207 -8.72 5.42 6.99
C TYR A 207 -7.45 5.23 7.79
N MET A 208 -6.51 6.15 7.66
CA MET A 208 -5.23 6.12 8.36
C MET A 208 -5.28 7.07 9.57
N CYS A 209 -4.79 6.62 10.73
CA CYS A 209 -4.71 7.44 11.93
C CYS A 209 -3.69 8.59 11.77
N PRO A 210 -4.10 9.88 11.86
CA PRO A 210 -3.21 11.03 11.78
C PRO A 210 -2.79 11.62 13.14
N SER A 211 -3.18 11.03 14.28
CA SER A 211 -2.88 11.68 15.56
C SER A 211 -1.37 11.69 15.79
N ALA A 212 -0.86 12.65 16.55
CA ALA A 212 0.55 12.68 16.95
C ALA A 212 1.00 11.46 17.78
N GLU A 213 0.09 10.55 18.11
CA GLU A 213 0.37 9.22 18.68
C GLU A 213 0.63 8.17 17.57
N CYS A 214 0.09 8.39 16.37
CA CYS A 214 0.28 7.60 15.15
C CYS A 214 1.31 8.22 14.17
N LEU A 215 1.65 9.52 14.31
CA LEU A 215 2.59 10.23 13.42
C LEU A 215 4.04 9.69 13.52
N ASN A 216 4.35 9.02 14.62
CA ASN A 216 5.63 8.34 14.89
C ASN A 216 5.61 6.86 14.49
N THR A 217 4.50 6.35 13.94
CA THR A 217 4.34 4.95 13.51
C THR A 217 3.71 4.80 12.13
N PHE A 218 3.85 5.80 11.24
CA PHE A 218 3.50 5.60 9.82
C PHE A 218 4.51 4.66 9.17
N THR A 219 4.25 3.38 9.36
CA THR A 219 4.94 2.27 8.75
C THR A 219 4.34 2.03 7.36
N LYS A 220 5.20 1.76 6.38
CA LYS A 220 4.73 1.37 5.05
C LYS A 220 3.94 0.07 5.13
N THR A 221 4.32 -0.82 6.05
CA THR A 221 3.64 -2.08 6.32
C THR A 221 2.19 -1.88 6.75
N LEU A 222 1.88 -0.96 7.66
CA LEU A 222 0.49 -0.69 8.07
C LEU A 222 -0.36 -0.15 6.92
N ILE A 223 0.19 0.77 6.11
CA ILE A 223 -0.53 1.30 4.94
C ILE A 223 -0.92 0.18 3.98
N VAL A 224 0.01 -0.75 3.72
CA VAL A 224 -0.22 -1.85 2.81
C VAL A 224 -1.04 -2.97 3.46
N HIS A 225 -0.98 -3.16 4.78
CA HIS A 225 -1.88 -4.06 5.49
C HIS A 225 -3.35 -3.63 5.28
N GLU A 226 -3.67 -2.35 5.51
CA GLU A 226 -5.01 -1.83 5.24
C GLU A 226 -5.39 -1.96 3.75
N MET A 227 -4.42 -1.82 2.87
CA MET A 227 -4.63 -2.07 1.46
C MET A 227 -4.92 -3.54 1.15
N GLY A 228 -4.30 -4.48 1.86
CA GLY A 228 -4.55 -5.93 1.73
C GLY A 228 -5.98 -6.28 2.08
N HIS A 229 -6.54 -5.67 3.13
CA HIS A 229 -7.97 -5.72 3.42
C HIS A 229 -8.83 -5.20 2.25
N MET A 230 -8.39 -4.16 1.54
CA MET A 230 -9.11 -3.65 0.37
C MET A 230 -9.06 -4.65 -0.79
N VAL A 231 -7.88 -5.20 -1.09
CA VAL A 231 -7.70 -6.19 -2.16
C VAL A 231 -8.53 -7.44 -1.89
N ALA A 232 -8.46 -7.98 -0.67
CA ALA A 232 -9.26 -9.14 -0.24
C ALA A 232 -10.76 -8.90 -0.38
N ARG A 233 -11.25 -7.68 -0.08
CA ARG A 233 -12.65 -7.33 -0.30
C ARG A 233 -12.98 -7.18 -1.78
N TYR A 234 -12.12 -6.59 -2.61
CA TYR A 234 -12.38 -6.51 -4.05
C TYR A 234 -12.47 -7.91 -4.69
N ALA A 235 -11.60 -8.83 -4.29
CA ALA A 235 -11.67 -10.23 -4.69
C ALA A 235 -13.05 -10.82 -4.36
N ASN A 236 -13.54 -10.58 -3.14
CA ASN A 236 -14.87 -11.01 -2.68
C ASN A 236 -16.01 -10.00 -2.96
N ALA A 237 -16.07 -9.41 -4.15
CA ALA A 237 -17.14 -8.52 -4.61
C ALA A 237 -17.52 -7.35 -3.66
N GLY A 238 -16.55 -6.85 -2.90
CA GLY A 238 -16.66 -5.77 -1.92
C GLY A 238 -17.11 -6.19 -0.52
N GLN A 239 -17.26 -7.48 -0.27
CA GLN A 239 -17.76 -8.01 1.00
C GLN A 239 -16.62 -8.26 1.99
N LYS A 240 -16.86 -7.92 3.26
CA LYS A 240 -15.93 -8.24 4.35
C LYS A 240 -16.09 -9.72 4.72
N ALA A 241 -14.97 -10.36 5.06
CA ALA A 241 -14.98 -11.63 5.78
C ALA A 241 -15.85 -11.57 7.03
N HIS A 242 -16.59 -12.65 7.28
CA HIS A 242 -17.28 -12.88 8.54
C HIS A 242 -16.25 -13.27 9.59
N ALA A 243 -15.84 -12.26 10.37
CA ALA A 243 -14.80 -12.38 11.37
C ALA A 243 -15.34 -12.08 12.76
N ASN A 244 -15.00 -12.95 13.71
CA ASN A 244 -15.25 -12.74 15.13
C ASN A 244 -13.93 -12.47 15.84
N TYR A 245 -13.65 -11.20 16.12
CA TYR A 245 -12.47 -10.75 16.87
C TYR A 245 -12.65 -10.94 18.39
N GLY A 246 -13.57 -11.82 18.80
CA GLY A 246 -13.82 -12.15 20.20
C GLY A 246 -12.64 -12.91 20.78
N TYR A 247 -11.68 -12.16 21.31
CA TYR A 247 -10.56 -12.67 22.09
C TYR A 247 -11.02 -13.03 23.50
N VAL A 248 -10.80 -14.29 23.90
CA VAL A 248 -10.88 -14.71 25.30
C VAL A 248 -9.65 -15.55 25.53
N PRO A 249 -8.59 -15.03 26.20
CA PRO A 249 -7.40 -15.82 26.43
C PRO A 249 -7.79 -17.04 27.26
N PRO A 250 -7.56 -18.28 26.77
CA PRO A 250 -7.58 -19.41 27.67
C PRO A 250 -6.50 -19.21 28.74
N PRO A 251 -6.62 -19.82 29.94
CA PRO A 251 -5.51 -19.84 30.88
C PRO A 251 -4.29 -20.50 30.22
N GLY A 252 -3.25 -19.70 29.93
CA GLY A 252 -2.10 -20.15 29.12
C GLY A 252 -2.26 -20.00 27.60
N GLY A 253 -3.21 -19.18 27.15
CA GLY A 253 -3.31 -18.73 25.75
C GLY A 253 -2.16 -17.82 25.37
N CYS A 254 -1.98 -17.61 24.06
CA CYS A 254 -0.97 -16.68 23.56
C CYS A 254 -1.11 -15.29 24.17
N ILE A 255 -0.01 -14.56 24.11
CA ILE A 255 0.06 -13.26 24.75
C ILE A 255 -0.86 -12.27 24.06
N GLY A 256 -1.81 -11.78 24.85
CA GLY A 256 -2.62 -10.60 24.63
C GLY A 256 -3.20 -10.26 25.99
N GLU A 257 -3.05 -9.02 26.46
CA GLU A 257 -3.64 -8.64 27.74
C GLU A 257 -5.16 -8.90 27.67
N ALA A 258 -5.77 -9.31 28.77
CA ALA A 258 -7.22 -9.48 28.79
C ALA A 258 -7.90 -8.13 28.48
N GLY A 259 -8.41 -7.98 27.26
CA GLY A 259 -8.99 -6.73 26.76
C GLY A 259 -8.17 -6.00 25.70
N ASP A 260 -7.02 -6.54 25.28
CA ASP A 260 -6.24 -5.99 24.18
C ASP A 260 -6.89 -6.18 22.81
N SER A 261 -6.54 -5.27 21.91
CA SER A 261 -6.84 -5.29 20.48
C SER A 261 -6.25 -6.52 19.79
N HIS A 262 -6.94 -7.02 18.76
CA HIS A 262 -6.40 -7.98 17.80
C HIS A 262 -4.99 -7.57 17.35
N ALA A 263 -4.08 -8.55 17.31
CA ALA A 263 -2.67 -8.39 17.01
C ALA A 263 -2.13 -9.64 16.29
N LEU A 264 -0.97 -9.49 15.65
CA LEU A 264 -0.37 -10.52 14.80
C LEU A 264 -0.26 -11.91 15.48
N ASN A 265 0.03 -11.92 16.78
CA ASN A 265 0.21 -13.11 17.60
C ASN A 265 -0.95 -13.39 18.57
N SER A 266 -2.07 -12.67 18.44
CA SER A 266 -3.25 -12.86 19.29
C SER A 266 -4.08 -14.06 18.83
N GLU A 267 -4.49 -14.92 19.77
CA GLU A 267 -5.29 -16.11 19.47
C GLU A 267 -6.75 -15.74 19.20
N GLU A 268 -7.13 -15.68 17.93
CA GLU A 268 -8.47 -15.28 17.49
C GLU A 268 -9.26 -16.46 16.93
N TYR A 269 -10.54 -16.23 16.63
CA TYR A 269 -11.26 -17.17 15.78
C TYR A 269 -10.64 -17.20 14.38
N GLN A 270 -10.58 -18.38 13.78
CA GLN A 270 -9.96 -18.65 12.48
C GLN A 270 -10.32 -17.61 11.40
N GLY A 271 -11.61 -17.27 11.24
CA GLY A 271 -12.02 -16.27 10.26
C GLY A 271 -11.51 -14.84 10.51
N ALA A 272 -11.23 -14.47 11.76
CA ALA A 272 -10.62 -13.18 12.09
C ALA A 272 -9.11 -13.21 11.81
N ALA A 273 -8.42 -14.25 12.31
CA ALA A 273 -7.02 -14.49 12.05
C ALA A 273 -6.69 -14.56 10.54
N ALA A 274 -7.55 -15.21 9.75
CA ALA A 274 -7.41 -15.28 8.29
C ALA A 274 -7.58 -13.92 7.61
N ALA A 275 -8.53 -13.11 8.07
CA ALA A 275 -8.82 -11.79 7.50
C ALA A 275 -7.69 -10.79 7.76
N GLU A 276 -7.06 -10.82 8.93
CA GLU A 276 -5.89 -9.99 9.22
C GLU A 276 -4.61 -10.60 8.62
N GLY A 277 -4.49 -11.93 8.61
CA GLY A 277 -3.37 -12.66 8.01
C GLY A 277 -3.22 -12.40 6.50
N ILE A 278 -4.33 -12.36 5.73
CA ILE A 278 -4.27 -12.00 4.30
C ILE A 278 -3.86 -10.54 4.08
N ALA A 279 -4.22 -9.65 5.00
CA ALA A 279 -3.78 -8.26 4.98
C ALA A 279 -2.28 -8.14 5.26
N HIS A 280 -1.76 -8.88 6.24
CA HIS A 280 -0.32 -8.99 6.49
C HIS A 280 0.43 -9.62 5.32
N PHE A 281 -0.10 -10.68 4.73
CA PHE A 281 0.49 -11.31 3.54
C PHE A 281 0.66 -10.32 2.40
N TRP A 282 -0.36 -9.50 2.11
CA TRP A 282 -0.26 -8.47 1.08
C TRP A 282 0.85 -7.44 1.37
N ALA A 283 0.98 -7.02 2.64
CA ALA A 283 2.03 -6.11 3.06
C ALA A 283 3.42 -6.73 2.89
N ALA A 284 3.58 -7.98 3.30
CA ALA A 284 4.84 -8.71 3.18
C ALA A 284 5.22 -8.91 1.70
N TYR A 285 4.27 -9.34 0.87
CA TYR A 285 4.43 -9.49 -0.58
C TYR A 285 4.81 -8.19 -1.29
N ALA A 286 4.26 -7.07 -0.87
CA ALA A 286 4.57 -5.78 -1.49
C ALA A 286 6.04 -5.36 -1.31
N PHE A 287 6.70 -5.78 -0.23
CA PHE A 287 8.02 -5.27 0.15
C PHE A 287 9.12 -6.34 0.20
N ASN A 288 8.84 -7.56 -0.24
CA ASN A 288 9.79 -8.67 -0.24
C ASN A 288 9.88 -9.33 -1.63
N ASP A 289 10.97 -10.08 -1.85
CA ASP A 289 11.15 -10.91 -3.05
C ASP A 289 10.50 -12.28 -2.86
N GLU A 290 9.46 -12.57 -3.64
CA GLU A 290 8.75 -13.86 -3.60
C GLU A 290 9.64 -15.08 -3.94
N SER A 291 10.79 -14.86 -4.57
CA SER A 291 11.75 -15.94 -4.83
C SER A 291 12.56 -16.33 -3.59
N GLU A 292 12.49 -15.53 -2.52
CA GLU A 292 13.03 -15.86 -1.21
C GLU A 292 11.98 -16.67 -0.41
N LEU A 293 12.44 -17.74 0.24
CA LEU A 293 11.56 -18.58 1.07
C LEU A 293 11.06 -17.87 2.32
N ASP A 294 11.68 -16.74 2.67
CA ASP A 294 11.39 -15.92 3.83
C ASP A 294 11.01 -14.52 3.36
N CYS A 295 10.15 -13.84 4.12
CA CYS A 295 9.99 -12.40 4.05
C CYS A 295 10.28 -11.80 5.43
N ALA A 296 10.67 -10.54 5.49
CA ALA A 296 10.72 -9.86 6.75
C ALA A 296 10.31 -8.39 6.65
N PHE A 297 9.79 -7.87 7.76
CA PHE A 297 9.35 -6.49 7.88
C PHE A 297 9.33 -6.08 9.34
N ASP A 298 9.51 -4.79 9.61
CA ASP A 298 9.37 -4.27 10.98
C ASP A 298 7.87 -4.11 11.32
N TRP A 299 7.48 -4.70 12.44
CA TRP A 299 6.18 -4.68 13.06
C TRP A 299 5.84 -3.26 13.50
N TYR A 300 4.60 -2.86 13.26
CA TYR A 300 4.13 -1.52 13.63
C TYR A 300 3.38 -1.49 14.96
N GLY A 301 3.10 -2.65 15.55
CA GLY A 301 2.56 -2.74 16.90
C GLY A 301 3.67 -2.64 17.94
N ASP A 302 3.29 -2.67 19.21
CA ASP A 302 4.22 -2.34 20.30
C ASP A 302 5.31 -3.39 20.53
N TRP A 303 5.03 -4.68 20.28
CA TRP A 303 5.99 -5.80 20.39
C TRP A 303 5.35 -7.14 19.98
N ILE A 304 6.18 -8.16 19.74
CA ILE A 304 5.80 -9.58 19.65
C ILE A 304 6.70 -10.35 20.61
N ASP A 305 6.10 -11.10 21.54
CA ASP A 305 6.88 -11.96 22.46
C ASP A 305 7.16 -13.31 21.80
N TRP A 306 8.25 -13.35 21.06
CA TRP A 306 8.76 -14.54 20.37
C TRP A 306 9.33 -15.59 21.33
N GLU A 307 9.46 -15.30 22.63
CA GLU A 307 10.07 -16.20 23.62
C GLU A 307 9.08 -16.68 24.69
N ASN A 308 7.81 -16.24 24.61
CA ASN A 308 6.71 -16.52 25.53
C ASN A 308 7.09 -16.33 27.00
N ASN A 309 7.92 -15.34 27.30
CA ASN A 309 8.41 -15.11 28.66
C ASN A 309 7.59 -14.04 29.41
N GLY A 310 6.59 -13.46 28.75
CA GLY A 310 5.68 -12.46 29.30
C GLY A 310 6.32 -11.10 29.52
N HIS A 311 7.46 -10.82 28.90
CA HIS A 311 8.08 -9.50 28.93
C HIS A 311 7.47 -8.59 27.88
N THR A 312 6.99 -7.42 28.33
CA THR A 312 6.29 -6.47 27.47
C THR A 312 7.17 -5.30 27.03
N THR A 313 8.42 -5.22 27.51
CA THR A 313 9.39 -4.18 27.11
C THR A 313 10.83 -4.59 27.41
N GLY A 314 11.72 -4.44 26.42
CA GLY A 314 13.17 -4.39 26.63
C GLY A 314 13.91 -5.72 26.59
N SER A 315 13.29 -6.80 26.12
CA SER A 315 14.06 -7.94 25.65
C SER A 315 14.76 -7.56 24.35
N VAL A 316 16.02 -7.98 24.19
CA VAL A 316 16.74 -7.91 22.90
C VAL A 316 16.18 -8.92 21.89
N TRP A 317 15.25 -9.77 22.32
CA TRP A 317 14.66 -10.88 21.57
C TRP A 317 13.23 -10.61 21.11
N ASP A 318 12.51 -9.70 21.78
CA ASP A 318 11.24 -9.12 21.32
C ASP A 318 11.56 -8.07 20.25
N ALA A 319 12.11 -8.56 19.13
CA ALA A 319 12.43 -7.70 18.00
C ALA A 319 11.13 -7.30 17.31
N ASP A 320 11.06 -6.03 16.90
CA ASP A 320 10.02 -5.56 15.98
C ASP A 320 10.10 -6.28 14.63
N LEU A 321 11.15 -7.06 14.35
CA LEU A 321 11.28 -7.80 13.10
C LEU A 321 10.33 -9.01 13.05
N VAL A 322 9.33 -8.96 12.18
CA VAL A 322 8.56 -10.13 11.76
C VAL A 322 9.33 -10.82 10.65
N SER A 323 9.46 -12.13 10.74
CA SER A 323 9.91 -12.98 9.65
C SER A 323 8.80 -13.94 9.25
N CYS A 324 8.67 -14.19 7.97
CA CYS A 324 7.69 -15.08 7.41
C CYS A 324 8.25 -16.47 7.20
N ALA A 325 9.44 -16.82 7.67
CA ALA A 325 10.02 -18.17 7.63
C ALA A 325 11.08 -18.36 8.73
N ILE A 326 11.72 -19.54 8.79
CA ILE A 326 12.85 -19.74 9.70
C ILE A 326 14.04 -18.93 9.17
N TYR A 327 14.38 -17.81 9.81
CA TYR A 327 15.70 -17.22 9.60
C TYR A 327 16.79 -18.25 9.96
N PRO A 328 17.67 -18.65 9.04
CA PRO A 328 18.72 -19.64 9.34
C PRO A 328 19.79 -19.10 10.31
N ASN A 329 19.86 -17.78 10.51
CA ASN A 329 20.74 -17.15 11.50
C ASN A 329 20.04 -16.80 12.82
N LEU A 330 18.75 -17.10 12.98
CA LEU A 330 18.03 -17.03 14.24
C LEU A 330 18.17 -18.29 15.10
N ALA A 331 19.23 -19.08 14.89
CA ALA A 331 19.70 -20.08 15.86
C ALA A 331 20.03 -19.50 17.26
N LEU A 332 19.90 -18.18 17.44
CA LEU A 332 19.94 -17.48 18.73
C LEU A 332 18.54 -17.14 19.30
N LEU A 333 17.48 -17.10 18.48
CA LEU A 333 16.07 -16.99 18.90
C LEU A 333 15.38 -18.36 19.05
N THR A 334 16.10 -19.47 18.83
CA THR A 334 15.57 -20.84 18.96
C THR A 334 15.27 -21.21 20.41
N HIS A 335 14.10 -20.79 20.89
CA HIS A 335 13.27 -21.56 21.79
C HIS A 335 12.11 -22.21 21.03
N GLY A 336 12.45 -22.97 19.98
CA GLY A 336 11.64 -24.11 19.56
C GLY A 336 10.36 -23.84 18.79
N ILE A 337 10.07 -22.59 18.39
CA ILE A 337 8.95 -22.30 17.49
C ILE A 337 9.30 -22.85 16.10
N GLY A 338 8.65 -23.93 15.69
CA GLY A 338 8.51 -24.30 14.30
C GLY A 338 7.79 -23.16 13.59
N SER A 339 8.46 -22.54 12.63
CA SER A 339 7.99 -21.37 11.87
C SER A 339 6.73 -21.58 11.01
N GLY A 340 5.96 -22.63 11.26
CA GLY A 340 4.70 -22.92 10.61
C GLY A 340 3.50 -22.87 11.56
N ASP A 341 3.75 -22.87 12.88
CA ASP A 341 2.70 -23.15 13.85
C ASP A 341 2.93 -22.37 15.14
N TYR A 342 2.92 -21.03 15.05
CA TYR A 342 3.03 -20.19 16.24
C TYR A 342 1.90 -20.52 17.21
N ALA A 343 0.68 -20.76 16.71
CA ALA A 343 -0.44 -21.11 17.57
C ALA A 343 -0.22 -22.39 18.38
N ALA A 344 0.27 -23.49 17.81
CA ALA A 344 0.47 -24.71 18.59
C ALA A 344 1.75 -24.70 19.43
N ASP A 345 2.79 -23.98 19.00
CA ASP A 345 4.04 -23.90 19.74
C ASP A 345 3.96 -22.94 20.93
N MET A 346 3.21 -21.84 20.77
CA MET A 346 3.18 -20.74 21.74
C MET A 346 1.85 -20.61 22.48
N CYS A 347 0.74 -21.07 21.90
CA CYS A 347 -0.57 -21.02 22.52
C CYS A 347 -1.04 -22.40 22.99
N THR A 348 -1.91 -22.42 24.00
CA THR A 348 -2.83 -23.56 24.19
C THR A 348 -4.01 -23.40 23.23
N ALA A 349 -3.76 -23.55 21.92
CA ALA A 349 -4.75 -23.25 20.88
C ALA A 349 -6.07 -24.01 21.10
N GLY A 350 -7.17 -23.26 21.20
CA GLY A 350 -8.51 -23.83 21.20
C GLY A 350 -8.90 -24.34 19.82
N ALA A 351 -9.75 -25.36 19.75
CA ALA A 351 -10.32 -25.81 18.48
C ALA A 351 -11.01 -24.64 17.75
N GLY A 352 -10.67 -24.42 16.47
CA GLY A 352 -11.22 -23.32 15.66
C GLY A 352 -10.61 -21.95 15.98
N ARG A 353 -9.41 -21.93 16.55
CA ARG A 353 -8.61 -20.72 16.80
C ARG A 353 -7.32 -20.72 15.96
N ALA A 354 -6.78 -19.54 15.69
CA ALA A 354 -5.50 -19.31 15.02
C ALA A 354 -4.94 -17.94 15.42
N VAL A 355 -3.71 -17.65 15.03
CA VAL A 355 -3.15 -16.30 15.06
C VAL A 355 -3.00 -15.76 13.63
N GLU A 356 -2.99 -14.44 13.47
CA GLU A 356 -2.85 -13.79 12.16
C GLU A 356 -1.51 -14.14 11.48
N TYR A 357 -0.46 -14.38 12.29
CA TYR A 357 0.87 -14.80 11.85
C TYR A 357 0.88 -16.14 11.08
N ASP A 358 0.15 -17.14 11.56
CA ASP A 358 0.13 -18.46 10.91
C ASP A 358 -0.55 -18.37 9.53
N TRP A 359 -1.58 -17.54 9.42
CA TRP A 359 -2.22 -17.23 8.14
C TRP A 359 -1.31 -16.46 7.19
N LEU A 360 -0.60 -15.43 7.68
CA LEU A 360 0.44 -14.74 6.92
C LEU A 360 1.46 -15.74 6.36
N ARG A 361 1.97 -16.64 7.21
CA ARG A 361 2.97 -17.63 6.85
C ARG A 361 2.46 -18.59 5.78
N MET A 362 1.31 -19.19 6.01
CA MET A 362 0.69 -20.14 5.08
C MET A 362 0.52 -19.50 3.69
N LEU A 363 0.01 -18.26 3.63
CA LEU A 363 -0.18 -17.54 2.36
C LEU A 363 1.17 -17.19 1.69
N TRP A 364 2.18 -16.81 2.48
CA TRP A 364 3.53 -16.58 1.96
C TRP A 364 4.13 -17.85 1.36
N ASP A 365 3.91 -19.00 1.99
CA ASP A 365 4.38 -20.30 1.49
C ASP A 365 3.73 -20.72 0.18
N LEU A 366 2.44 -20.43 -0.02
CA LEU A 366 1.78 -20.66 -1.30
C LEU A 366 2.55 -19.98 -2.43
N VAL A 367 2.97 -18.73 -2.24
CA VAL A 367 3.69 -17.99 -3.28
C VAL A 367 5.16 -18.41 -3.37
N SER A 368 5.87 -18.39 -2.24
CA SER A 368 7.34 -18.52 -2.23
C SER A 368 7.84 -19.95 -2.34
N ALA A 369 7.13 -20.93 -1.76
CA ALA A 369 7.53 -22.34 -1.77
C ALA A 369 6.80 -23.12 -2.86
N GLU A 370 5.49 -22.91 -3.01
CA GLU A 370 4.65 -23.65 -3.96
C GLU A 370 4.56 -22.98 -5.34
N GLY A 371 5.03 -21.73 -5.47
CA GLY A 371 5.05 -21.00 -6.73
C GLY A 371 3.67 -20.62 -7.24
N ILE A 372 2.69 -20.49 -6.34
CA ILE A 372 1.33 -20.06 -6.67
C ILE A 372 1.36 -18.55 -6.98
N PRO A 373 0.85 -18.12 -8.14
CA PRO A 373 0.70 -16.69 -8.43
C PRO A 373 -0.11 -15.99 -7.34
N VAL A 374 0.27 -14.76 -6.99
CA VAL A 374 -0.46 -13.98 -5.98
C VAL A 374 -1.92 -13.75 -6.37
N GLU A 375 -2.22 -13.67 -7.67
CA GLU A 375 -3.59 -13.58 -8.18
C GLU A 375 -4.42 -14.81 -7.78
N ASP A 376 -3.83 -16.00 -7.90
CA ASP A 376 -4.48 -17.25 -7.53
C ASP A 376 -4.73 -17.30 -6.01
N VAL A 377 -3.89 -16.71 -5.16
CA VAL A 377 -4.15 -16.59 -3.71
C VAL A 377 -5.44 -15.82 -3.43
N TYR A 378 -5.71 -14.76 -4.19
CA TYR A 378 -6.97 -14.00 -4.06
C TYR A 378 -8.17 -14.70 -4.72
N ASP A 379 -7.95 -15.51 -5.76
CA ASP A 379 -8.99 -16.41 -6.28
C ASP A 379 -9.34 -17.52 -5.26
N ILE A 380 -8.37 -18.02 -4.49
CA ILE A 380 -8.61 -18.94 -3.36
C ILE A 380 -9.47 -18.25 -2.31
N TRP A 381 -9.10 -17.03 -1.95
CA TRP A 381 -9.84 -16.23 -0.98
C TRP A 381 -11.29 -15.97 -1.41
N ASP A 382 -11.53 -15.61 -2.69
CA ASP A 382 -12.89 -15.45 -3.23
C ASP A 382 -13.66 -16.79 -3.22
N ALA A 383 -13.03 -17.88 -3.68
CA ALA A 383 -13.64 -19.21 -3.73
C ALA A 383 -13.96 -19.78 -2.34
N ALA A 384 -13.26 -19.32 -1.30
CA ALA A 384 -13.53 -19.68 0.09
C ALA A 384 -14.80 -19.01 0.66
N ASP A 385 -15.42 -18.07 -0.06
CA ASP A 385 -16.60 -17.29 0.37
C ASP A 385 -16.50 -16.80 1.82
N PRO A 386 -15.57 -15.86 2.11
CA PRO A 386 -15.33 -15.44 3.48
C PRO A 386 -16.51 -14.69 4.10
N GLN A 387 -17.49 -14.24 3.30
CA GLN A 387 -18.76 -13.74 3.83
C GLN A 387 -19.64 -14.88 4.36
N GLY A 388 -19.59 -16.04 3.71
CA GLY A 388 -20.36 -17.24 4.04
C GLY A 388 -19.85 -18.03 5.25
N TRP A 389 -18.67 -17.71 5.79
CA TRP A 389 -18.12 -18.37 6.97
C TRP A 389 -19.08 -18.28 8.17
N ALA A 390 -18.98 -19.29 9.04
CA ALA A 390 -19.71 -19.35 10.30
C ALA A 390 -19.45 -18.07 11.13
N SER A 391 -20.41 -17.70 11.99
CA SER A 391 -20.28 -16.47 12.79
C SER A 391 -19.16 -16.50 13.83
N ASP A 392 -18.64 -17.68 14.13
CA ASP A 392 -17.45 -17.89 14.94
C ASP A 392 -16.21 -18.16 14.06
N GLY A 393 -16.31 -18.05 12.73
CA GLY A 393 -15.22 -18.22 11.78
C GLY A 393 -14.55 -19.59 11.80
N THR A 394 -15.09 -20.58 12.52
CA THR A 394 -14.40 -21.86 12.78
C THR A 394 -14.23 -22.75 11.55
N ASP A 395 -14.97 -22.46 10.48
CA ASP A 395 -14.93 -23.14 9.19
C ASP A 395 -13.98 -22.48 8.17
N ALA A 396 -13.35 -21.35 8.51
CA ALA A 396 -12.51 -20.59 7.57
C ALA A 396 -11.36 -21.43 6.97
N ALA A 397 -10.66 -22.22 7.77
CA ALA A 397 -9.61 -23.12 7.30
C ALA A 397 -10.11 -24.15 6.27
N ALA A 398 -11.23 -24.81 6.57
CA ALA A 398 -11.84 -25.78 5.67
C ALA A 398 -12.35 -25.11 4.38
N ALA A 399 -12.89 -23.90 4.49
CA ALA A 399 -13.35 -23.11 3.36
C ALA A 399 -12.18 -22.66 2.47
N MET A 400 -11.07 -22.20 3.05
CA MET A 400 -9.85 -21.85 2.31
C MET A 400 -9.27 -23.06 1.58
N SER A 401 -9.18 -24.22 2.24
CA SER A 401 -8.77 -25.48 1.60
C SER A 401 -9.69 -25.87 0.41
N ALA A 402 -11.01 -25.71 0.57
CA ALA A 402 -11.97 -25.95 -0.51
C ALA A 402 -11.87 -24.92 -1.65
N GLY A 403 -11.61 -23.65 -1.32
CA GLY A 403 -11.32 -22.59 -2.30
C GLY A 403 -10.07 -22.92 -3.10
N ALA A 404 -9.03 -23.41 -2.43
CA ALA A 404 -7.79 -23.84 -3.04
C ALA A 404 -7.99 -25.01 -4.01
N ALA A 405 -8.80 -26.01 -3.61
CA ALA A 405 -9.25 -27.08 -4.50
C ALA A 405 -10.01 -26.57 -5.73
N THR A 406 -10.78 -25.48 -5.58
CA THR A 406 -11.58 -24.89 -6.67
C THR A 406 -10.71 -24.19 -7.71
N VAL A 407 -9.62 -23.54 -7.30
CA VAL A 407 -8.64 -22.94 -8.22
C VAL A 407 -7.66 -23.96 -8.82
N GLY A 408 -7.78 -25.24 -8.44
CA GLY A 408 -6.98 -26.33 -8.98
C GLY A 408 -5.70 -26.62 -8.20
N TRP A 409 -5.53 -26.04 -7.01
CA TRP A 409 -4.47 -26.41 -6.07
C TRP A 409 -5.00 -27.44 -5.07
N GLN A 410 -4.20 -28.44 -4.72
CA GLN A 410 -4.57 -29.39 -3.68
C GLN A 410 -3.59 -29.19 -2.52
N PRO A 411 -4.04 -28.69 -1.36
CA PRO A 411 -3.19 -28.65 -0.18
C PRO A 411 -2.67 -30.05 0.12
N GLU A 412 -1.42 -30.16 0.55
CA GLU A 412 -1.01 -31.40 1.18
C GLU A 412 -1.88 -31.58 2.42
N THR A 413 -2.43 -32.78 2.60
CA THR A 413 -3.25 -33.06 3.79
C THR A 413 -2.30 -33.36 4.94
N ASP A 414 -1.96 -32.38 5.76
CA ASP A 414 -1.37 -32.67 7.07
C ASP A 414 -2.47 -33.08 8.06
N THR A 415 -2.16 -34.11 8.83
CA THR A 415 -2.94 -34.60 9.96
C THR A 415 -2.94 -33.65 11.16
N GLU A 416 -2.07 -32.64 11.20
CA GLU A 416 -1.99 -31.62 12.26
C GLU A 416 -2.98 -30.44 12.07
N ALA A 417 -3.60 -30.33 10.87
CA ALA A 417 -4.60 -29.32 10.49
C ALA A 417 -5.84 -29.20 11.41
N ALA A 418 -5.98 -30.07 12.41
CA ALA A 418 -6.99 -29.98 13.45
C ALA A 418 -6.75 -28.83 14.46
N PHE A 419 -5.54 -28.26 14.54
CA PHE A 419 -5.16 -27.30 15.59
C PHE A 419 -5.23 -25.83 15.16
N ASN A 420 -4.51 -25.41 14.12
CA ASN A 420 -4.40 -23.99 13.72
C ASN A 420 -4.97 -23.69 12.32
N GLY A 421 -5.49 -24.69 11.61
CA GLY A 421 -6.12 -24.53 10.29
C GLY A 421 -5.22 -24.00 9.15
N THR A 422 -3.91 -23.88 9.37
CA THR A 422 -2.94 -23.21 8.48
C THR A 422 -1.68 -24.03 8.20
N ASP A 423 -1.58 -25.25 8.76
CA ASP A 423 -0.47 -26.16 8.48
C ASP A 423 -0.43 -26.65 7.03
N ARG A 424 0.79 -26.92 6.56
CA ARG A 424 1.17 -27.17 5.15
C ARG A 424 0.65 -28.47 4.55
#